data_AF-U2J821-F1
#
_entry.id   AF-U2J821-F1
#
_cell.length_a   1.000
_cell.length_b   1.000
_cell.length_c   1.000
_cell.angle_alpha   90.00
_cell.angle_beta   90.00
_cell.angle_gamma   90.00
#
_symmetry.space_group_name_H-M   'P 1'
#
loop_
_entity.id
_entity.type
_entity.pdbx_description
1 polymer ?
#
loop_
_entity_poly.entity_id
_entity_poly.type
_entity_poly.pdbx_seq_one_letter_code
_entity_poly.pdbx_strand_id
1 'polypeptide(L)'
;MSPKSVIEEFVIALEYYMDFYGLYELDIKKLLHATTNIVENIKEGKNGPTITKAESISQIFGIRYYQFVNPDFFPLDKAQLPQATITAINERTESGPPESKGKYNKLELNKAVLDALKKFKRKKEFLAKDVFDALSDDLKEKLISPTRVTGLFSNELKRNVEKTGNTLERSGPGRKQEYYKLISLEFKE
;
A
#
# COMPACT_ATOMS: atom_id res chain seq x y z
N MET A 1 36.23 4.90 -14.04
CA MET A 1 34.90 4.83 -13.41
C MET A 1 34.20 6.15 -13.70
N SER A 2 33.02 6.12 -14.31
CA SER A 2 32.21 7.33 -14.46
C SER A 2 31.79 7.84 -13.08
N PRO A 3 31.77 9.15 -12.83
CA PRO A 3 31.25 9.69 -11.57
C PRO A 3 29.81 9.23 -11.39
N LYS A 4 29.51 8.67 -10.20
CA LYS A 4 28.14 8.28 -9.86
C LYS A 4 27.27 9.53 -9.82
N SER A 5 26.01 9.38 -10.20
CA SER A 5 25.08 10.51 -10.07
C SER A 5 24.76 10.76 -8.59
N VAL A 6 24.47 12.00 -8.23
CA VAL A 6 24.05 12.37 -6.86
C VAL A 6 22.85 11.53 -6.39
N ILE A 7 21.98 11.13 -7.33
CA ILE A 7 20.82 10.27 -7.06
C ILE A 7 21.28 8.85 -6.68
N GLU A 8 22.26 8.29 -7.38
CA GLU A 8 22.81 6.97 -7.07
C GLU A 8 23.50 6.94 -5.71
N GLU A 9 24.29 7.97 -5.39
CA GLU A 9 24.95 8.08 -4.08
C GLU A 9 23.92 8.16 -2.93
N PHE A 10 22.85 8.93 -3.13
CA PHE A 10 21.76 9.01 -2.16
C PHE A 10 21.04 7.68 -1.95
N VAL A 11 20.77 6.94 -3.04
CA VAL A 11 20.14 5.61 -2.96
C VAL A 11 21.05 4.63 -2.24
N ILE A 12 22.34 4.62 -2.55
CA ILE A 12 23.34 3.75 -1.88
C ILE A 12 23.38 4.04 -0.38
N ALA A 13 23.40 5.33 0.01
CA ALA A 13 23.34 5.70 1.42
C ALA A 13 22.05 5.18 2.06
N LEU A 14 20.89 5.39 1.43
CA LEU A 14 19.62 4.90 1.97
C LEU A 14 19.59 3.39 2.15
N GLU A 15 20.06 2.64 1.16
CA GLU A 15 20.17 1.18 1.25
C GLU A 15 21.12 0.76 2.38
N TYR A 16 22.28 1.41 2.51
CA TYR A 16 23.24 1.14 3.59
C TYR A 16 22.61 1.31 4.98
N TYR A 17 21.90 2.42 5.22
CA TYR A 17 21.22 2.67 6.49
C TYR A 17 20.05 1.71 6.72
N MET A 18 19.29 1.38 5.67
CA MET A 18 18.19 0.41 5.76
C MET A 18 18.72 -0.98 6.14
N ASP A 19 19.77 -1.45 5.49
CA ASP A 19 20.39 -2.74 5.77
C ASP A 19 20.97 -2.79 7.18
N PHE A 20 21.67 -1.73 7.61
CA PHE A 20 22.24 -1.64 8.95
C PHE A 20 21.19 -1.79 10.06
N TYR A 21 20.01 -1.20 9.88
CA TYR A 21 18.93 -1.25 10.88
C TYR A 21 17.87 -2.35 10.63
N GLY A 22 18.00 -3.14 9.57
CA GLY A 22 17.02 -4.17 9.20
C GLY A 22 15.66 -3.59 8.78
N LEU A 23 15.66 -2.41 8.15
CA LEU A 23 14.46 -1.72 7.68
C LEU A 23 14.22 -1.97 6.19
N TYR A 24 12.96 -1.91 5.77
CA TYR A 24 12.55 -2.15 4.39
C TYR A 24 11.92 -0.89 3.79
N GLU A 25 11.79 -0.85 2.45
CA GLU A 25 11.23 0.33 1.75
C GLU A 25 9.83 0.71 2.27
N LEU A 26 9.05 -0.29 2.68
CA LEU A 26 7.72 -0.09 3.27
C LEU A 26 7.79 0.65 4.62
N ASP A 27 8.83 0.41 5.41
CA ASP A 27 9.04 1.06 6.70
C ASP A 27 9.46 2.51 6.49
N ILE A 28 10.39 2.76 5.56
CA ILE A 28 10.77 4.12 5.14
C ILE A 28 9.54 4.91 4.66
N LYS A 29 8.70 4.29 3.84
CA LYS A 29 7.45 4.87 3.38
C LYS A 29 6.52 5.25 4.56
N LYS A 30 6.34 4.36 5.53
CA LYS A 30 5.50 4.61 6.72
C LYS A 30 6.07 5.74 7.57
N LEU A 31 7.37 5.73 7.84
CA LEU A 31 8.08 6.73 8.65
C LEU A 31 8.01 8.13 8.02
N LEU A 32 7.97 8.21 6.69
CA LEU A 32 7.79 9.46 5.95
C LEU A 32 6.32 9.86 5.75
N HIS A 33 5.37 9.07 6.23
CA HIS A 33 3.94 9.23 5.94
C HIS A 33 3.64 9.38 4.44
N ALA A 34 4.41 8.70 3.59
CA ALA A 34 4.33 8.83 2.15
C ALA A 34 3.31 7.86 1.53
N THR A 35 2.63 8.31 0.47
CA THR A 35 1.64 7.50 -0.25
C THR A 35 2.26 6.60 -1.32
N THR A 36 3.45 6.95 -1.83
CA THR A 36 4.18 6.21 -2.87
C THR A 36 5.47 5.57 -2.34
N ASN A 37 6.02 4.60 -3.08
CA ASN A 37 7.31 4.00 -2.74
C ASN A 37 8.43 4.99 -3.13
N ILE A 38 9.00 5.67 -2.13
CA ILE A 38 9.96 6.75 -2.38
C ILE A 38 11.27 6.21 -2.97
N VAL A 39 11.73 5.04 -2.52
CA VAL A 39 12.98 4.44 -3.00
C VAL A 39 12.89 4.11 -4.49
N GLU A 40 11.81 3.43 -4.88
CA GLU A 40 11.50 3.09 -6.28
C GLU A 40 11.34 4.35 -7.15
N ASN A 41 10.63 5.37 -6.67
CA ASN A 41 10.45 6.62 -7.42
C ASN A 41 11.74 7.42 -7.62
N ILE A 42 12.67 7.36 -6.65
CA ILE A 42 13.99 7.99 -6.76
C ILE A 42 14.84 7.22 -7.77
N LYS A 43 14.86 5.88 -7.69
CA LYS A 43 15.58 5.00 -8.64
C LYS A 43 15.12 5.17 -10.08
N GLU A 44 13.82 5.32 -10.30
CA GLU A 44 13.24 5.50 -11.64
C GLU A 44 13.38 6.93 -12.20
N GLY A 45 13.98 7.87 -11.45
CA GLY A 45 14.17 9.26 -11.89
C GLY A 45 12.88 10.04 -12.11
N LYS A 46 11.71 9.47 -11.76
CA LYS A 46 10.39 10.08 -12.00
C LYS A 46 10.19 11.35 -11.17
N ASN A 47 10.89 11.48 -10.04
CA ASN A 47 11.03 12.70 -9.25
C ASN A 47 12.27 12.56 -8.34
N GLY A 48 13.41 13.14 -8.72
CA GLY A 48 14.59 13.18 -7.85
C GLY A 48 14.26 13.77 -6.47
N PRO A 49 14.96 13.36 -5.40
CA PRO A 49 14.69 13.90 -4.07
C PRO A 49 15.04 15.39 -4.08
N THR A 50 14.07 16.24 -3.71
CA THR A 50 14.40 17.62 -3.34
C THR A 50 15.24 17.61 -2.07
N ILE A 51 16.03 18.66 -1.83
CA ILE A 51 16.83 18.78 -0.59
C ILE A 51 15.94 18.57 0.64
N THR A 52 14.72 19.10 0.64
CA THR A 52 13.74 18.88 1.73
C THR A 52 13.39 17.40 1.92
N LYS A 53 13.16 16.64 0.83
CA LYS A 53 12.88 15.21 0.92
C LYS A 53 14.10 14.42 1.41
N ALA A 54 15.28 14.76 0.90
CA ALA A 54 16.53 14.13 1.32
C ALA A 54 16.80 14.37 2.81
N GLU A 55 16.53 15.58 3.30
CA GLU A 55 16.58 15.92 4.71
C GLU A 55 15.55 15.13 5.54
N SER A 56 14.30 15.03 5.10
CA SER A 56 13.28 14.23 5.80
C SER A 56 13.65 12.75 5.89
N ILE A 57 14.24 12.18 4.83
CA ILE A 57 14.74 10.81 4.82
C ILE A 57 15.88 10.64 5.81
N SER A 58 16.84 11.57 5.82
CA SER A 58 17.99 11.53 6.73
C SER A 58 17.57 11.61 8.19
N GLN A 59 16.53 12.40 8.47
CA GLN A 59 15.96 12.55 9.81
C GLN A 59 15.32 11.27 10.35
N ILE A 60 14.92 10.30 9.50
CA ILE A 60 14.51 8.97 9.96
C ILE A 60 15.64 8.31 10.78
N PHE A 61 16.89 8.56 10.40
CA PHE A 61 18.07 8.01 11.04
C PHE A 61 18.68 8.97 12.09
N GLY A 62 17.95 10.02 12.47
CA GLY A 62 18.37 10.97 13.50
C GLY A 62 19.49 11.92 13.08
N ILE A 63 19.79 12.01 11.78
CA ILE A 63 20.93 12.78 11.24
C ILE A 63 20.50 13.78 10.18
N ARG A 64 21.40 14.71 9.87
CA ARG A 64 21.22 15.71 8.81
C ARG A 64 21.63 15.12 7.45
N TYR A 65 21.09 15.67 6.37
CA TYR A 65 21.38 15.22 5.00
C TYR A 65 22.87 15.10 4.68
N TYR A 66 23.69 16.09 5.06
CA TYR A 66 25.12 16.08 4.78
C TYR A 66 25.88 14.98 5.53
N GLN A 67 25.35 14.48 6.65
CA GLN A 67 25.90 13.33 7.38
C GLN A 67 25.46 12.03 6.73
N PHE A 68 24.20 11.97 6.30
CA PHE A 68 23.60 10.80 5.69
C PHE A 68 24.28 10.39 4.38
N VAL A 69 24.67 11.35 3.53
CA VAL A 69 25.38 11.05 2.27
C VAL A 69 26.91 10.96 2.42
N ASN A 70 27.43 11.14 3.64
CA ASN A 70 28.87 11.03 3.88
C ASN A 70 29.23 9.55 4.12
N PRO A 71 30.03 8.91 3.23
CA PRO A 71 30.39 7.51 3.37
C PRO A 71 31.23 7.20 4.62
N ASP A 72 31.90 8.20 5.18
CA ASP A 72 32.72 8.05 6.40
C ASP A 72 31.90 8.22 7.68
N PHE A 73 30.61 8.58 7.58
CA PHE A 73 29.75 8.76 8.72
C PHE A 73 29.09 7.43 9.11
N PHE A 74 29.34 6.98 10.34
CA PHE A 74 28.76 5.74 10.84
C PHE A 74 27.30 5.94 11.29
N PRO A 75 26.41 4.97 11.06
CA PRO A 75 25.07 4.99 11.63
C PRO A 75 25.12 5.12 13.16
N LEU A 76 24.17 5.88 13.70
CA LEU A 76 24.04 6.09 15.15
C LEU A 76 23.67 4.80 15.89
N ASP A 77 23.89 4.78 17.20
CA ASP A 77 23.34 3.71 18.03
C ASP A 77 21.80 3.79 18.03
N LYS A 78 21.14 2.62 18.09
CA LYS A 78 19.68 2.52 18.07
C LYS A 78 18.99 3.44 19.11
N ALA A 79 19.59 3.61 20.29
CA ALA A 79 19.06 4.45 21.36
C ALA A 79 19.04 5.95 21.01
N GLN A 80 19.80 6.38 20.01
CA GLN A 80 19.89 7.77 19.55
C GLN A 80 18.94 8.06 18.38
N LEU A 81 18.24 7.04 17.88
CA LEU A 81 17.30 7.19 16.76
C LEU A 81 15.98 7.85 17.22
N PRO A 82 15.24 8.46 16.28
CA PRO A 82 13.88 8.88 16.54
C PRO A 82 13.00 7.72 17.01
N GLN A 83 12.08 8.01 17.94
CA GLN A 83 11.23 6.99 18.56
C GLN A 83 10.44 6.16 17.54
N ALA A 84 9.93 6.79 16.48
CA ALA A 84 9.19 6.08 15.42
C ALA A 84 10.07 5.06 14.68
N THR A 85 11.34 5.40 14.43
CA THR A 85 12.32 4.51 13.81
C THR A 85 12.67 3.35 14.74
N ILE A 86 12.88 3.63 16.04
CA ILE A 86 13.11 2.58 17.04
C ILE A 86 11.96 1.58 17.06
N THR A 87 10.71 2.08 17.05
CA THR A 87 9.52 1.22 16.99
C THR A 87 9.52 0.36 15.73
N ALA A 88 9.79 0.93 14.56
CA ALA A 88 9.86 0.16 13.31
C ALA A 88 10.94 -0.94 13.33
N ILE A 89 12.11 -0.65 13.90
CA ILE A 89 13.18 -1.65 14.06
C ILE A 89 12.74 -2.77 15.03
N ASN A 90 12.10 -2.43 16.14
CA ASN A 90 11.60 -3.42 17.10
C ASN A 90 10.54 -4.33 16.45
N GLU A 91 9.59 -3.77 15.71
CA GLU A 91 8.60 -4.53 14.95
C GLU A 91 9.28 -5.55 14.02
N ARG A 92 10.35 -5.14 13.33
CA ARG A 92 11.11 -6.04 12.43
C ARG A 92 11.90 -7.11 13.17
N THR A 93 12.38 -6.81 14.37
CA THR A 93 13.06 -7.79 15.22
C THR A 93 12.10 -8.90 15.68
N GLU A 94 10.84 -8.54 15.93
CA GLU A 94 9.80 -9.48 16.39
C GLU A 94 9.11 -10.24 15.23
N SER A 95 8.77 -9.54 14.15
CA SER A 95 7.95 -10.06 13.05
C SER A 95 8.72 -10.46 11.80
N GLY A 96 10.00 -10.11 11.69
CA GLY A 96 10.80 -10.32 10.49
C GLY A 96 10.48 -9.35 9.34
N PRO A 97 10.88 -9.67 8.10
CA PRO A 97 10.61 -8.84 6.93
C PRO A 97 9.11 -8.50 6.83
N PRO A 98 8.74 -7.31 6.33
CA PRO A 98 7.34 -6.99 6.11
C PRO A 98 6.74 -8.08 5.23
N GLU A 99 5.61 -8.62 5.68
CA GLU A 99 4.72 -9.32 4.77
C GLU A 99 4.49 -8.37 3.61
N SER A 100 4.96 -8.77 2.44
CA SER A 100 4.68 -8.06 1.20
C SER A 100 3.17 -8.10 1.08
N LYS A 101 2.49 -7.03 1.54
CA LYS A 101 1.02 -6.96 1.66
C LYS A 101 0.46 -7.67 0.45
N GLY A 102 -0.06 -8.88 0.70
CA GLY A 102 -0.15 -9.90 -0.32
C GLY A 102 -0.62 -9.28 -1.61
N LYS A 103 0.22 -9.31 -2.65
CA LYS A 103 -0.33 -9.33 -3.99
C LYS A 103 -1.20 -10.57 -4.00
N TYR A 104 -2.45 -10.44 -3.57
CA TYR A 104 -3.42 -11.48 -3.80
C TYR A 104 -3.38 -11.71 -5.29
N ASN A 105 -3.41 -12.97 -5.69
CA ASN A 105 -3.55 -13.25 -7.09
C ASN A 105 -4.87 -12.59 -7.51
N LYS A 106 -4.79 -11.63 -8.44
CA LYS A 106 -5.96 -10.88 -8.92
C LYS A 106 -7.06 -11.83 -9.39
N LEU A 107 -6.66 -12.98 -9.93
CA LEU A 107 -7.52 -14.09 -10.31
C LEU A 107 -8.29 -14.67 -9.12
N GLU A 108 -7.60 -14.92 -8.00
CA GLU A 108 -8.20 -15.47 -6.77
C GLU A 108 -9.19 -14.49 -6.14
N LEU A 109 -8.85 -13.19 -6.10
CA LEU A 109 -9.78 -12.18 -5.58
C LEU A 109 -11.05 -12.12 -6.43
N ASN A 110 -10.92 -12.09 -7.76
CA ASN A 110 -12.08 -12.06 -8.63
C ASN A 110 -12.95 -13.32 -8.47
N LYS A 111 -12.33 -14.50 -8.35
CA LYS A 111 -13.04 -15.75 -8.08
C LYS A 111 -13.78 -15.70 -6.74
N ALA A 112 -13.12 -15.24 -5.68
CA ALA A 112 -13.72 -15.12 -4.35
C ALA A 112 -14.91 -14.13 -4.34
N VAL A 113 -14.79 -13.01 -5.05
CA VAL A 113 -15.89 -12.03 -5.18
C VAL A 113 -17.05 -12.60 -5.99
N LEU A 114 -16.78 -13.35 -7.06
CA LEU A 114 -17.82 -14.07 -7.80
C LEU A 114 -18.51 -15.15 -6.97
N ASP A 115 -17.76 -15.86 -6.15
CA ASP A 115 -18.31 -16.83 -5.21
C ASP A 115 -19.19 -16.16 -4.16
N ALA A 116 -18.77 -15.01 -3.62
CA ALA A 116 -19.60 -14.21 -2.73
C ALA A 116 -20.89 -13.75 -3.42
N LEU A 117 -20.81 -13.34 -4.69
CA LEU A 117 -21.96 -12.93 -5.51
C LEU A 117 -23.02 -14.04 -5.70
N LYS A 118 -22.65 -15.32 -5.58
CA LYS A 118 -23.62 -16.44 -5.62
C LYS A 118 -24.70 -16.31 -4.53
N LYS A 119 -24.37 -15.75 -3.35
CA LYS A 119 -25.33 -15.50 -2.26
C LYS A 119 -26.40 -14.47 -2.63
N PHE A 120 -26.15 -13.68 -3.67
CA PHE A 120 -27.02 -12.59 -4.13
C PHE A 120 -27.83 -12.95 -5.37
N LYS A 121 -27.71 -14.18 -5.89
CA LYS A 121 -28.40 -14.63 -7.12
C LYS A 121 -29.92 -14.46 -7.10
N ARG A 122 -30.53 -14.52 -5.92
CA ARG A 122 -31.99 -14.36 -5.72
C ARG A 122 -32.40 -12.96 -5.25
N LYS A 123 -31.45 -12.05 -5.02
CA LYS A 123 -31.75 -10.67 -4.62
C LYS A 123 -31.96 -9.80 -5.85
N LYS A 124 -32.95 -8.90 -5.78
CA LYS A 124 -33.22 -7.93 -6.84
C LYS A 124 -32.07 -6.92 -6.98
N GLU A 125 -31.55 -6.46 -5.86
CA GLU A 125 -30.42 -5.54 -5.79
C GLU A 125 -29.60 -5.75 -4.49
N PHE A 126 -28.35 -5.32 -4.50
CA PHE A 126 -27.41 -5.42 -3.37
C PHE A 126 -26.36 -4.31 -3.43
N LEU A 127 -25.69 -4.06 -2.31
CA LEU A 127 -24.59 -3.11 -2.21
C LEU A 127 -23.24 -3.81 -2.34
N ALA A 128 -22.22 -3.08 -2.82
CA ALA A 128 -20.85 -3.58 -2.79
C ALA A 128 -20.37 -3.90 -1.35
N LYS A 129 -20.93 -3.20 -0.35
CA LYS A 129 -20.70 -3.49 1.07
C LYS A 129 -21.21 -4.89 1.44
N ASP A 130 -22.40 -5.27 0.98
CA ASP A 130 -22.96 -6.59 1.32
C ASP A 130 -22.07 -7.72 0.77
N VAL A 131 -21.52 -7.52 -0.43
CA VAL A 131 -20.59 -8.48 -1.05
C VAL A 131 -19.27 -8.52 -0.29
N PHE A 132 -18.74 -7.36 0.11
CA PHE A 132 -17.56 -7.29 0.98
C PHE A 132 -17.77 -8.03 2.30
N ASP A 133 -18.90 -7.80 2.97
CA ASP A 133 -19.25 -8.43 4.25
C ASP A 133 -19.41 -9.96 4.11
N ALA A 134 -19.72 -10.44 2.90
CA ALA A 134 -19.87 -11.86 2.57
C ALA A 134 -18.56 -12.59 2.26
N LEU A 135 -17.43 -11.88 2.15
CA LEU A 135 -16.09 -12.45 1.97
C LEU A 135 -15.55 -13.02 3.30
N SER A 136 -14.56 -13.92 3.20
CA SER A 136 -13.81 -14.43 4.35
C SER A 136 -13.07 -13.30 5.09
N ASP A 137 -12.85 -13.45 6.39
CA ASP A 137 -12.18 -12.44 7.23
C ASP A 137 -10.80 -12.05 6.71
N ASP A 138 -9.98 -13.04 6.29
CA ASP A 138 -8.69 -12.81 5.65
C ASP A 138 -8.77 -11.88 4.42
N LEU A 139 -9.75 -12.09 3.54
CA LEU A 139 -9.96 -11.23 2.38
C LEU A 139 -10.51 -9.84 2.74
N LYS A 140 -11.33 -9.73 3.79
CA LYS A 140 -11.83 -8.44 4.28
C LYS A 140 -10.69 -7.61 4.87
N GLU A 141 -9.81 -8.22 5.67
CA GLU A 141 -8.61 -7.59 6.20
C GLU A 141 -7.68 -7.11 5.08
N LYS A 142 -7.51 -7.92 4.02
CA LYS A 142 -6.67 -7.57 2.86
C LYS A 142 -7.27 -6.45 1.99
N LEU A 143 -8.58 -6.48 1.73
CA LEU A 143 -9.26 -5.47 0.93
C LEU A 143 -9.43 -4.14 1.67
N ILE A 144 -9.52 -4.18 3.00
CA ILE A 144 -9.65 -3.05 3.94
C ILE A 144 -10.97 -2.28 3.81
N SER A 145 -11.56 -2.21 2.61
CA SER A 145 -12.76 -1.41 2.36
C SER A 145 -13.65 -1.98 1.25
N PRO A 146 -14.99 -1.87 1.38
CA PRO A 146 -15.96 -2.13 0.32
C PRO A 146 -15.71 -1.36 -0.97
N THR A 147 -15.03 -0.21 -0.92
CA THR A 147 -14.71 0.59 -2.12
C THR A 147 -13.85 -0.20 -3.12
N ARG A 148 -13.04 -1.14 -2.65
CA ARG A 148 -12.27 -2.03 -3.54
C ARG A 148 -13.19 -2.95 -4.34
N VAL A 149 -14.26 -3.46 -3.74
CA VAL A 149 -15.29 -4.25 -4.42
C VAL A 149 -16.00 -3.41 -5.49
N THR A 150 -16.29 -2.14 -5.20
CA THR A 150 -16.82 -1.20 -6.20
C THR A 150 -15.86 -1.01 -7.38
N GLY A 151 -14.56 -0.95 -7.12
CA GLY A 151 -13.52 -0.90 -8.15
C GLY A 151 -13.55 -2.13 -9.06
N LEU A 152 -13.64 -3.33 -8.48
CA LEU A 152 -13.77 -4.58 -9.23
C LEU A 152 -15.02 -4.59 -10.11
N PHE A 153 -16.16 -4.14 -9.58
CA PHE A 153 -17.40 -4.06 -10.35
C PHE A 153 -17.32 -3.08 -11.52
N SER A 154 -16.52 -2.02 -11.41
CA SER A 154 -16.38 -1.03 -12.48
C SER A 154 -15.42 -1.47 -13.58
N ASN A 155 -14.51 -2.39 -13.25
CA ASN A 155 -13.42 -2.82 -14.11
C ASN A 155 -13.54 -4.32 -14.42
N GLU A 156 -12.94 -5.18 -13.59
CA GLU A 156 -12.77 -6.60 -13.84
C GLU A 156 -14.09 -7.40 -13.91
N LEU A 157 -15.06 -7.04 -13.07
CA LEU A 157 -16.34 -7.73 -12.90
C LEU A 157 -17.51 -6.94 -13.50
N LYS A 158 -17.24 -5.98 -14.39
CA LYS A 158 -18.26 -5.13 -15.03
C LYS A 158 -19.30 -5.92 -15.81
N ARG A 159 -18.95 -7.12 -16.28
CA ARG A 159 -19.88 -8.01 -17.00
C ARG A 159 -20.72 -8.87 -16.06
N ASN A 160 -20.36 -8.93 -14.79
CA ASN A 160 -21.02 -9.76 -13.79
C ASN A 160 -22.10 -8.98 -13.04
N VAL A 161 -21.95 -7.66 -12.92
CA VAL A 161 -22.89 -6.81 -12.18
C VAL A 161 -23.23 -5.53 -12.96
N GLU A 162 -24.46 -5.05 -12.79
CA GLU A 162 -24.94 -3.79 -13.39
C GLU A 162 -25.36 -2.83 -12.28
N LYS A 163 -25.05 -1.55 -12.44
CA LYS A 163 -25.59 -0.48 -11.59
C LYS A 163 -27.09 -0.33 -11.86
N THR A 164 -27.90 -0.27 -10.81
CA THR A 164 -29.35 -0.13 -10.96
C THR A 164 -29.81 1.33 -11.12
N GLY A 165 -28.91 2.29 -10.88
CA GLY A 165 -29.23 3.71 -10.80
C GLY A 165 -29.83 4.14 -9.45
N ASN A 166 -30.18 3.19 -8.59
CA ASN A 166 -30.61 3.46 -7.23
C ASN A 166 -29.40 3.73 -6.33
N THR A 167 -29.52 4.72 -5.45
CA THR A 167 -28.48 5.03 -4.47
C THR A 167 -29.03 5.04 -3.05
N LEU A 168 -28.24 4.54 -2.10
CA LEU A 168 -28.48 4.69 -0.68
C LEU A 168 -27.74 5.94 -0.18
N GLU A 169 -28.51 6.88 0.38
CA GLU A 169 -27.99 8.07 1.04
C GLU A 169 -27.11 7.67 2.24
N ARG A 170 -26.01 8.41 2.44
CA ARG A 170 -25.14 8.23 3.61
C ARG A 170 -25.35 9.40 4.57
N SER A 171 -25.39 9.10 5.86
CA SER A 171 -25.49 10.08 6.94
C SER A 171 -24.17 10.82 7.26
N GLY A 172 -23.23 10.91 6.31
CA GLY A 172 -21.91 11.52 6.54
C GLY A 172 -21.14 11.83 5.25
N PRO A 173 -19.96 12.45 5.33
CA PRO A 173 -19.18 12.86 4.17
C PRO A 173 -18.74 11.65 3.32
N GLY A 174 -18.99 11.73 2.01
CA GLY A 174 -18.60 10.71 1.04
C GLY A 174 -19.60 10.53 -0.10
N ARG A 175 -19.24 9.75 -1.11
CA ARG A 175 -20.15 9.40 -2.21
C ARG A 175 -21.27 8.48 -1.70
N LYS A 176 -22.48 8.67 -2.25
CA LYS A 176 -23.62 7.78 -2.02
C LYS A 176 -23.27 6.34 -2.40
N GLN A 177 -23.86 5.37 -1.71
CA GLN A 177 -23.67 3.97 -2.07
C GLN A 177 -24.61 3.63 -3.23
N GLU A 178 -24.13 2.87 -4.20
CA GLU A 178 -24.91 2.51 -5.39
C GLU A 178 -25.33 1.06 -5.31
N TYR A 179 -26.57 0.79 -5.72
CA TYR A 179 -27.10 -0.56 -5.80
C TYR A 179 -26.69 -1.22 -7.12
N TYR A 180 -26.43 -2.52 -7.02
CA TYR A 180 -26.05 -3.38 -8.13
C TYR A 180 -27.04 -4.53 -8.25
N LYS A 181 -27.21 -5.03 -9.47
CA LYS A 181 -27.89 -6.31 -9.75
C LYS A 181 -26.92 -7.26 -10.44
N LEU A 182 -27.11 -8.55 -10.22
CA LEU A 182 -26.28 -9.60 -10.80
C LEU A 182 -26.72 -9.86 -12.25
N ILE A 183 -25.79 -9.80 -13.19
CA ILE A 183 -26.01 -10.11 -14.62
C ILE A 183 -25.52 -11.52 -14.93
N SER A 184 -24.31 -11.87 -14.49
CA SER A 184 -23.65 -13.14 -14.80
C SER A 184 -22.70 -13.57 -13.69
N LEU A 185 -22.57 -14.88 -13.50
CA LEU A 185 -21.58 -15.49 -12.61
C LEU A 185 -20.42 -16.15 -13.39
N GLU A 186 -20.41 -16.02 -14.71
CA GLU A 186 -19.31 -16.54 -15.52
C GLU A 186 -18.06 -15.69 -15.32
N PHE A 187 -16.96 -16.37 -15.03
CA PHE A 187 -15.63 -15.76 -15.05
C PHE A 187 -15.05 -15.96 -16.46
N LYS A 188 -14.82 -14.87 -17.19
CA LYS A 188 -14.08 -14.92 -18.47
C LYS A 188 -12.70 -14.31 -18.23
N GLU A 189 -11.68 -15.14 -18.40
CA GLU A 189 -10.26 -14.74 -18.34
C GLU A 189 -9.91 -13.69 -19.40
#